data_AF-A0A4R0JD64-F1
#
_entry.id   AF-A0A4R0JD64-F1
#
_cell.length_a   1.000
_cell.length_b   1.000
_cell.length_c   1.000
_cell.angle_alpha   90.00
_cell.angle_beta   90.00
_cell.angle_gamma   90.00
#
_symmetry.space_group_name_H-M   'P 1'
#
loop_
_entity.id
_entity.type
_entity.pdbx_description
1 polymer ?
#
loop_
_entity_poly.entity_id
_entity_poly.type
_entity_poly.pdbx_seq_one_letter_code
_entity_poly.pdbx_strand_id
1 'polypeptide(L)'
;MEEALASMLEQHEPYPAVVMDRGWNVLRANRGASRLFGTLLAPDPLPDPANVLRLMIEPGPVRAAVVNWSSVAPALLERAAREAVAGVFDRETAELVRRLRSRPDVSAVLTGPSVTAPSVPVIDVQFALGDLEVELFSVVSAIGTPTDVTAQELRVEDFFPANQPTRDAWHQLTTAGPRSARERSTAEGPWSSKQATSSSPHPVDD
;
A
#
# COMPACT_ATOMS: atom_id res chain seq x y z
N MET A 1 -7.61 -12.12 22.32
CA MET A 1 -7.68 -11.96 20.85
C MET A 1 -6.89 -10.74 20.40
N GLU A 2 -7.18 -9.56 20.95
CA GLU A 2 -6.50 -8.31 20.59
C GLU A 2 -4.97 -8.36 20.76
N GLU A 3 -4.49 -8.89 21.89
CA GLU A 3 -3.04 -9.09 22.13
C GLU A 3 -2.40 -10.07 21.14
N ALA A 4 -3.14 -11.10 20.70
CA ALA A 4 -2.63 -12.06 19.71
C ALA A 4 -2.48 -11.40 18.35
N LEU A 5 -3.47 -10.61 17.92
CA LEU A 5 -3.41 -9.84 16.68
C LEU A 5 -2.28 -8.81 16.71
N ALA A 6 -2.12 -8.09 17.82
CA ALA A 6 -1.02 -7.16 18.01
C ALA A 6 0.34 -7.87 17.91
N SER A 7 0.49 -9.02 18.57
CA SER A 7 1.74 -9.80 18.50
C SER A 7 2.03 -10.32 17.10
N MET A 8 1.02 -10.76 16.34
CA MET A 8 1.19 -11.17 14.93
C MET A 8 1.68 -10.00 14.08
N LEU A 9 1.05 -8.83 14.20
CA LEU A 9 1.44 -7.61 13.47
C LEU A 9 2.87 -7.16 13.80
N GLU A 10 3.26 -7.24 15.08
CA GLU A 10 4.60 -6.88 15.54
C GLU A 10 5.68 -7.86 15.03
N GLN A 11 5.38 -9.16 15.04
CA GLN A 11 6.33 -10.19 14.57
C GLN A 11 6.58 -10.13 13.06
N HIS A 12 5.64 -9.59 12.28
CA HIS A 12 5.79 -9.43 10.83
C HIS A 12 6.57 -8.17 10.41
N GLU A 13 6.92 -7.29 11.34
CA GLU A 13 7.79 -6.15 11.04
C GLU A 13 9.17 -6.61 10.49
N PRO A 14 9.76 -5.87 9.53
CA PRO A 14 9.34 -4.56 9.05
C PRO A 14 8.36 -4.58 7.86
N TYR A 15 7.87 -5.75 7.47
CA TYR A 15 7.01 -5.89 6.29
C TYR A 15 5.56 -5.52 6.60
N PRO A 16 4.76 -5.12 5.59
CA PRO A 16 3.37 -4.74 5.81
C PRO A 16 2.53 -5.91 6.32
N ALA A 17 1.75 -5.64 7.37
CA ALA A 17 0.64 -6.48 7.77
C ALA A 17 -0.55 -5.63 8.18
N VAL A 18 -1.76 -6.11 7.85
CA VAL A 18 -3.03 -5.46 8.21
C VAL A 18 -4.01 -6.47 8.80
N VAL A 19 -4.83 -6.02 9.75
CA VAL A 19 -6.02 -6.73 10.20
C VAL A 19 -7.23 -6.10 9.53
N MET A 20 -8.11 -6.90 8.98
CA MET A 20 -9.36 -6.47 8.36
C MET A 20 -10.56 -7.27 8.84
N ASP A 21 -11.75 -6.69 8.71
CA ASP A 21 -13.01 -7.40 8.87
C ASP A 21 -13.42 -8.14 7.57
N ARG A 22 -14.50 -8.93 7.66
CA ARG A 22 -15.13 -9.59 6.50
C ARG A 22 -15.53 -8.63 5.36
N GLY A 23 -15.74 -7.35 5.70
CA GLY A 23 -16.11 -6.26 4.79
C GLY A 23 -14.92 -5.64 4.06
N TRP A 24 -13.71 -6.16 4.28
CA TRP A 24 -12.44 -5.64 3.75
C TRP A 24 -12.06 -4.25 4.30
N ASN A 25 -12.63 -3.86 5.44
CA ASN A 25 -12.23 -2.63 6.14
C ASN A 25 -10.99 -2.90 6.99
N VAL A 26 -9.97 -2.07 6.85
CA VAL A 26 -8.75 -2.14 7.65
C VAL A 26 -9.06 -1.67 9.07
N LEU A 27 -8.85 -2.55 10.04
CA LEU A 27 -9.07 -2.28 11.46
C LEU A 27 -7.77 -1.90 12.19
N ARG A 28 -6.66 -2.51 11.78
CA ARG A 28 -5.31 -2.29 12.33
C ARG A 28 -4.27 -2.47 11.23
N ALA A 29 -3.14 -1.80 11.39
CA ALA A 29 -1.99 -1.91 10.50
C ALA A 29 -0.72 -1.84 11.35
N ASN A 30 0.31 -2.61 10.99
CA ASN A 30 1.62 -2.44 11.59
C ASN A 30 2.33 -1.19 11.03
N ARG A 31 3.53 -0.87 11.53
CA ARG A 31 4.35 0.25 11.02
C ARG A 31 4.79 -0.02 9.58
N GLY A 32 5.08 -1.26 9.20
CA GLY A 32 5.37 -1.65 7.82
C GLY A 32 4.26 -1.21 6.85
N ALA A 33 3.01 -1.54 7.17
CA ALA A 33 1.84 -1.15 6.38
C ALA A 33 1.58 0.36 6.44
N SER A 34 1.80 0.98 7.60
CA SER A 34 1.70 2.45 7.73
C SER A 34 2.70 3.17 6.83
N ARG A 35 3.92 2.64 6.67
CA ARG A 35 4.93 3.16 5.73
C ARG A 35 4.50 2.97 4.28
N LEU A 36 3.98 1.79 3.94
CA LEU A 36 3.46 1.51 2.59
C LEU A 36 2.37 2.52 2.21
N PHE A 37 1.29 2.57 3.00
CA PHE A 37 0.17 3.47 2.72
C PHE A 37 0.56 4.94 2.81
N GLY A 38 1.39 5.32 3.78
CA GLY A 38 1.89 6.69 3.89
C GLY A 38 2.71 7.11 2.66
N THR A 39 3.49 6.21 2.07
CA THR A 39 4.24 6.49 0.84
C THR A 39 3.33 6.57 -0.38
N LEU A 40 2.35 5.68 -0.47
CA LEU A 40 1.39 5.63 -1.58
C LEU A 40 0.45 6.83 -1.59
N LEU A 41 -0.03 7.26 -0.42
CA LEU A 41 -1.09 8.26 -0.29
C LEU A 41 -0.58 9.69 -0.12
N ALA A 42 0.70 9.89 0.21
CA ALA A 42 1.24 11.21 0.49
C ALA A 42 0.90 12.24 -0.61
N PRO A 43 0.47 13.46 -0.24
CA PRO A 43 0.39 14.01 1.11
C PRO A 43 -0.91 13.66 1.87
N ASP A 44 -1.85 12.96 1.24
CA ASP A 44 -3.15 12.65 1.84
C ASP A 44 -3.04 11.52 2.87
N PRO A 45 -3.87 11.55 3.93
CA PRO A 45 -3.92 10.45 4.89
C PRO A 45 -4.64 9.22 4.32
N LEU A 46 -4.45 8.07 4.98
CA LEU A 46 -5.31 6.92 4.78
C LEU A 46 -6.77 7.30 5.07
N PRO A 47 -7.72 7.05 4.15
CA PRO A 47 -9.13 7.28 4.40
C PRO A 47 -9.59 6.52 5.64
N ASP A 48 -10.51 7.11 6.41
CA ASP A 48 -11.16 6.45 7.54
C ASP A 48 -12.69 6.45 7.32
N PRO A 49 -13.33 5.29 7.10
CA PRO A 49 -12.74 3.94 7.09
C PRO A 49 -11.96 3.63 5.81
N ALA A 50 -10.85 2.90 5.93
CA ALA A 50 -10.07 2.38 4.82
C ALA A 50 -10.63 1.04 4.36
N ASN A 51 -11.04 0.93 3.10
CA ASN A 51 -11.48 -0.33 2.51
C ASN A 51 -10.51 -0.77 1.41
N VAL A 52 -9.92 -1.96 1.56
CA VAL A 52 -8.87 -2.46 0.65
C VAL A 52 -9.36 -2.58 -0.79
N LEU A 53 -10.59 -3.06 -1.00
CA LEU A 53 -11.15 -3.19 -2.36
C LEU A 53 -11.28 -1.82 -3.04
N ARG A 54 -11.70 -0.80 -2.29
CA ARG A 54 -11.80 0.56 -2.83
C ARG A 54 -10.43 1.13 -3.15
N LEU A 55 -9.47 1.03 -2.22
CA LEU A 55 -8.12 1.56 -2.41
C LEU A 55 -7.42 0.95 -3.63
N MET A 56 -7.59 -0.35 -3.87
CA MET A 56 -6.91 -1.05 -4.96
C MET A 56 -7.62 -0.94 -6.32
N ILE A 57 -8.94 -0.70 -6.34
CA ILE A 57 -9.75 -0.75 -7.56
C ILE A 57 -10.25 0.62 -8.01
N GLU A 58 -10.67 1.48 -7.08
CA GLU A 58 -11.18 2.82 -7.43
C GLU A 58 -10.03 3.74 -7.86
N PRO A 59 -10.27 4.72 -8.74
CA PRO A 59 -9.24 5.66 -9.16
C PRO A 59 -8.71 6.42 -7.95
N GLY A 60 -7.40 6.38 -7.77
CA GLY A 60 -6.73 6.98 -6.65
C GLY A 60 -5.24 6.66 -6.64
N PRO A 61 -4.48 7.28 -5.73
CA PRO A 61 -3.03 7.11 -5.63
C PRO A 61 -2.59 5.64 -5.47
N VAL A 62 -3.28 4.86 -4.61
CA VAL A 62 -2.97 3.43 -4.41
C VAL A 62 -3.16 2.65 -5.71
N ARG A 63 -4.34 2.73 -6.34
CA ARG A 63 -4.61 2.07 -7.63
C ARG A 63 -3.61 2.48 -8.70
N ALA A 64 -3.22 3.75 -8.76
CA ALA A 64 -2.28 4.26 -9.76
C ALA A 64 -0.86 3.70 -9.58
N ALA A 65 -0.49 3.36 -8.35
CA ALA A 65 0.81 2.78 -8.02
C ALA A 65 0.90 1.27 -8.29
N VAL A 66 -0.22 0.55 -8.49
CA VAL A 66 -0.20 -0.88 -8.79
C VAL A 66 0.20 -1.10 -10.26
N VAL A 67 1.45 -1.50 -10.48
CA VAL A 67 2.03 -1.67 -11.83
C VAL A 67 1.35 -2.83 -12.57
N ASN A 68 1.14 -3.95 -11.89
CA ASN A 68 0.53 -5.16 -12.45
C ASN A 68 -1.01 -5.22 -12.24
N TRP A 69 -1.70 -4.07 -12.26
CA TRP A 69 -3.11 -3.95 -11.90
C TRP A 69 -4.05 -4.86 -12.71
N SER A 70 -3.73 -5.09 -13.98
CA SER A 70 -4.49 -5.98 -14.88
C SER A 70 -4.51 -7.44 -14.40
N SER A 71 -3.50 -7.87 -13.64
CA SER A 71 -3.46 -9.18 -12.98
C SER A 71 -4.08 -9.13 -11.58
N VAL A 72 -3.82 -8.06 -10.83
CA VAL A 72 -4.26 -7.91 -9.43
C VAL A 72 -5.78 -7.74 -9.32
N ALA A 73 -6.39 -6.89 -10.14
CA ALA A 73 -7.81 -6.55 -10.02
C ALA A 73 -8.74 -7.77 -10.21
N PRO A 74 -8.56 -8.64 -11.23
CA PRO A 74 -9.34 -9.86 -11.35
C PRO A 74 -9.18 -10.80 -10.15
N ALA A 75 -7.95 -11.06 -9.71
CA ALA A 75 -7.68 -11.98 -8.60
C ALA A 75 -8.29 -11.48 -7.29
N LEU A 76 -8.14 -10.18 -6.99
CA LEU A 76 -8.67 -9.55 -5.79
C LEU A 76 -10.21 -9.60 -5.75
N LEU A 77 -10.87 -9.26 -6.86
CA LEU A 77 -12.34 -9.27 -6.97
C LEU A 77 -12.92 -10.68 -7.00
N GLU A 78 -12.15 -11.68 -7.43
CA GLU A 78 -12.54 -13.09 -7.33
C GLU A 78 -12.43 -13.60 -5.89
N ARG A 79 -11.33 -13.28 -5.20
CA ARG A 79 -11.16 -13.59 -3.77
C ARG A 79 -12.31 -13.00 -2.95
N ALA A 80 -12.58 -11.70 -3.12
CA ALA A 80 -13.67 -11.02 -2.43
C ALA A 80 -15.06 -11.62 -2.75
N ALA A 81 -15.31 -12.01 -4.00
CA ALA A 81 -16.57 -12.65 -4.37
C ALA A 81 -16.74 -14.01 -3.69
N ARG A 82 -15.68 -14.83 -3.62
CA ARG A 82 -15.70 -16.13 -2.94
C ARG A 82 -15.94 -15.97 -1.44
N GLU A 83 -15.25 -15.02 -0.82
CA GLU A 83 -15.37 -14.73 0.61
C GLU A 83 -16.74 -14.15 1.00
N ALA A 84 -17.38 -13.36 0.13
CA ALA A 84 -18.72 -12.82 0.40
C ALA A 84 -19.82 -13.90 0.43
N VAL A 85 -19.56 -15.05 -0.20
CA VAL A 85 -20.48 -16.20 -0.30
C VAL A 85 -20.14 -17.30 0.72
N ALA A 86 -18.89 -17.40 1.14
CA ALA A 86 -18.44 -18.37 2.13
C ALA A 86 -18.88 -17.93 3.55
N GLY A 87 -19.86 -18.62 4.14
CA GLY A 87 -20.34 -18.36 5.51
C GLY A 87 -21.69 -17.63 5.57
N VAL A 88 -21.80 -16.61 6.43
CA VAL A 88 -22.98 -15.70 6.45
C VAL A 88 -22.88 -14.79 5.24
N PHE A 89 -23.84 -14.89 4.32
CA PHE A 89 -23.87 -14.09 3.10
C PHE A 89 -23.67 -12.61 3.40
N ASP A 90 -22.52 -12.07 2.98
CA ASP A 90 -22.20 -10.68 3.18
C ASP A 90 -22.74 -9.84 2.03
N ARG A 91 -24.00 -9.42 2.17
CA ARG A 91 -24.69 -8.63 1.15
C ARG A 91 -23.93 -7.34 0.81
N GLU A 92 -23.34 -6.66 1.78
CA GLU A 92 -22.64 -5.40 1.55
C GLU A 92 -21.38 -5.60 0.70
N THR A 93 -20.54 -6.57 1.05
CA THR A 93 -19.35 -6.93 0.27
C THR A 93 -19.74 -7.44 -1.12
N ALA A 94 -20.77 -8.28 -1.23
CA ALA A 94 -21.26 -8.76 -2.53
C ALA A 94 -21.72 -7.60 -3.43
N GLU A 95 -22.44 -6.62 -2.86
CA GLU A 95 -22.86 -5.42 -3.59
C GLU A 95 -21.67 -4.53 -3.97
N LEU A 96 -20.69 -4.35 -3.09
CA LEU A 96 -19.46 -3.61 -3.39
C LEU A 96 -18.69 -4.27 -4.54
N VAL A 97 -18.45 -5.58 -4.47
CA VAL A 97 -17.78 -6.33 -5.54
C VAL A 97 -18.54 -6.21 -6.86
N ARG A 98 -19.87 -6.33 -6.85
CA ARG A 98 -20.70 -6.14 -8.04
C ARG A 98 -20.54 -4.75 -8.63
N ARG A 99 -20.55 -3.70 -7.80
CA ARG A 99 -20.33 -2.31 -8.25
C ARG A 99 -18.95 -2.14 -8.87
N LEU A 100 -17.90 -2.63 -8.20
CA LEU A 100 -16.51 -2.52 -8.69
C LEU A 100 -16.32 -3.26 -10.02
N ARG A 101 -16.88 -4.48 -10.16
CA ARG A 101 -16.85 -5.24 -11.43
C ARG A 101 -17.55 -4.55 -12.59
N SER A 102 -18.58 -3.75 -12.31
CA SER A 102 -19.36 -3.05 -13.35
C SER A 102 -18.67 -1.82 -13.93
N ARG A 103 -17.54 -1.40 -13.35
CA ARG A 103 -16.78 -0.25 -13.85
C ARG A 103 -16.15 -0.58 -15.22
N PRO A 104 -16.10 0.37 -16.17
CA PRO A 104 -15.57 0.09 -17.51
C PRO A 104 -14.10 -0.37 -17.53
N ASP A 105 -13.25 0.25 -16.72
CA ASP A 105 -11.82 -0.08 -16.59
C ASP A 105 -11.61 -1.49 -16.01
N VAL A 106 -12.43 -1.87 -15.02
CA VAL A 106 -12.40 -3.21 -14.40
C VAL A 106 -12.99 -4.27 -15.34
N SER A 107 -14.13 -4.00 -15.96
CA SER A 107 -14.76 -4.94 -16.89
C SER A 107 -13.86 -5.26 -18.08
N ALA A 108 -13.07 -4.30 -18.54
CA ALA A 108 -12.11 -4.50 -19.62
C ALA A 108 -11.01 -5.52 -19.23
N VAL A 109 -10.48 -5.44 -18.00
CA VAL A 109 -9.45 -6.40 -17.54
C VAL A 109 -10.02 -7.77 -17.19
N LEU A 110 -11.27 -7.84 -16.70
CA LEU A 110 -11.96 -9.10 -16.39
C LEU A 110 -12.33 -9.93 -17.62
N THR A 111 -12.38 -9.33 -18.80
CA THR A 111 -12.72 -10.00 -20.07
C THR A 111 -11.50 -10.21 -20.97
N GLY A 112 -10.31 -9.82 -20.49
CA GLY A 112 -9.06 -9.94 -21.23
C GLY A 112 -8.52 -11.37 -21.29
N PRO A 113 -7.57 -11.64 -22.21
CA PRO A 113 -7.02 -12.98 -22.45
C PRO A 113 -6.13 -13.55 -21.33
N SER A 114 -5.83 -12.77 -20.28
CA SER A 114 -4.92 -13.14 -19.19
C SER A 114 -5.63 -13.59 -17.90
N VAL A 115 -6.93 -13.90 -17.95
CA VAL A 115 -7.69 -14.39 -16.78
C VAL A 115 -7.41 -15.87 -16.56
N THR A 116 -6.18 -16.19 -16.15
CA THR A 116 -5.92 -17.40 -15.37
C THR A 116 -6.15 -17.05 -13.92
N ALA A 117 -7.31 -17.46 -13.39
CA ALA A 117 -7.58 -17.38 -11.96
C ALA A 117 -6.45 -18.11 -11.23
N PRO A 118 -5.63 -17.44 -10.39
CA PRO A 118 -4.65 -18.16 -9.60
C PRO A 118 -5.41 -19.10 -8.66
N SER A 119 -5.11 -20.40 -8.78
CA SER A 119 -5.66 -21.45 -7.91
C SER A 119 -5.08 -21.42 -6.49
N VAL A 120 -4.34 -20.35 -6.16
CA VAL A 120 -3.57 -20.18 -4.92
C VAL A 120 -4.07 -18.90 -4.23
N PRO A 121 -4.25 -18.89 -2.89
CA PRO A 121 -4.73 -17.73 -2.14
C PRO A 121 -3.68 -16.61 -1.99
N VAL A 122 -2.74 -16.52 -2.93
CA VAL A 122 -1.63 -15.56 -2.92
C VAL A 122 -1.82 -14.60 -4.08
N ILE A 123 -1.78 -13.30 -3.79
CA ILE A 123 -1.87 -12.24 -4.79
C ILE A 123 -0.52 -11.54 -4.85
N ASP A 124 0.14 -11.61 -6.00
CA ASP A 124 1.36 -10.86 -6.27
C ASP A 124 0.99 -9.44 -6.71
N VAL A 125 1.49 -8.45 -5.99
CA VAL A 125 1.24 -7.03 -6.22
C VAL A 125 2.56 -6.30 -6.36
N GLN A 126 2.71 -5.60 -7.48
CA GLN A 126 3.86 -4.75 -7.77
C GLN A 126 3.44 -3.29 -7.54
N PHE A 127 4.12 -2.60 -6.61
CA PHE A 127 3.90 -1.19 -6.32
C PHE A 127 5.08 -0.34 -6.80
N ALA A 128 4.76 0.78 -7.46
CA ALA A 128 5.67 1.89 -7.64
C ALA A 128 5.60 2.83 -6.44
N LEU A 129 6.70 2.94 -5.68
CA LEU A 129 6.87 3.75 -4.47
C LEU A 129 7.92 4.84 -4.71
N GLY A 130 7.50 5.91 -5.39
CA GLY A 130 8.44 6.94 -5.87
C GLY A 130 9.38 6.37 -6.92
N ASP A 131 10.68 6.38 -6.65
CA ASP A 131 11.72 5.83 -7.55
C ASP A 131 11.98 4.32 -7.31
N LEU A 132 11.29 3.70 -6.35
CA LEU A 132 11.44 2.29 -6.02
C LEU A 132 10.27 1.48 -6.58
N GLU A 133 10.56 0.30 -7.08
CA GLU A 133 9.54 -0.72 -7.38
C GLU A 133 9.67 -1.87 -6.38
N VAL A 134 8.55 -2.31 -5.83
CA VAL A 134 8.48 -3.41 -4.86
C VAL A 134 7.49 -4.45 -5.34
N GLU A 135 7.88 -5.71 -5.26
CA GLU A 135 7.02 -6.85 -5.57
C GLU A 135 6.72 -7.62 -4.28
N LEU A 136 5.45 -7.60 -3.90
CA LEU A 136 4.96 -8.23 -2.69
C LEU A 136 3.98 -9.33 -3.04
N PHE A 137 4.03 -10.44 -2.33
CA PHE A 137 2.95 -11.42 -2.32
C PHE A 137 2.28 -11.43 -0.96
N SER A 138 0.97 -11.64 -0.90
CA SER A 138 0.24 -11.67 0.36
C SER A 138 -0.22 -13.06 0.75
N VAL A 139 -0.24 -13.31 2.07
CA VAL A 139 -0.84 -14.49 2.69
C VAL A 139 -1.94 -14.02 3.63
N VAL A 140 -3.12 -14.62 3.54
CA VAL A 140 -4.25 -14.30 4.41
C VAL A 140 -4.48 -15.41 5.41
N SER A 141 -4.52 -15.03 6.69
CA SER A 141 -4.88 -15.89 7.80
C SER A 141 -6.26 -15.48 8.34
N ALA A 142 -7.23 -16.39 8.30
CA ALA A 142 -8.54 -16.18 8.91
C ALA A 142 -8.51 -16.53 10.40
N ILE A 143 -9.04 -15.65 11.24
CA ILE A 143 -9.08 -15.78 12.69
C ILE A 143 -10.54 -15.88 13.13
N GLY A 144 -10.93 -17.08 13.55
CA GLY A 144 -12.28 -17.39 14.02
C GLY A 144 -12.50 -18.90 14.09
N THR A 145 -13.55 -19.33 14.79
CA THR A 145 -14.01 -20.72 14.75
C THR A 145 -15.18 -20.84 13.77
N PRO A 146 -15.28 -21.94 12.99
CA PRO A 146 -16.39 -22.14 12.04
C PRO A 146 -17.79 -22.09 12.67
N THR A 147 -17.87 -22.22 14.00
CA THR A 147 -19.11 -22.27 14.78
C THR A 147 -19.62 -20.89 15.19
N ASP A 148 -18.81 -19.84 15.10
CA ASP A 148 -19.17 -18.51 15.58
C ASP A 148 -19.79 -17.68 14.44
N VAL A 149 -21.04 -18.02 14.10
CA VAL A 149 -21.85 -17.40 13.03
C VAL A 149 -22.07 -15.89 13.25
N THR A 150 -21.77 -15.38 14.45
CA THR A 150 -21.89 -13.98 14.85
C THR A 150 -20.58 -13.21 14.95
N ALA A 151 -19.42 -13.89 14.96
CA ALA A 151 -18.14 -13.21 15.02
C ALA A 151 -17.88 -12.48 13.70
N GLN A 152 -17.49 -11.20 13.78
CA GLN A 152 -16.86 -10.55 12.64
C GLN A 152 -15.57 -11.33 12.35
N GLU A 153 -15.60 -12.16 11.30
CA GLU A 153 -14.43 -12.91 10.89
C GLU A 153 -13.30 -11.92 10.63
N LEU A 154 -12.25 -12.01 11.45
CA LEU A 154 -11.07 -11.17 11.33
C LEU A 154 -10.08 -11.87 10.42
N ARG A 155 -9.43 -11.11 9.56
CA ARG A 155 -8.39 -11.62 8.66
C ARG A 155 -7.13 -10.81 8.88
N VAL A 156 -6.01 -11.51 8.95
CA VAL A 156 -4.67 -10.91 8.93
C VAL A 156 -4.12 -11.13 7.54
N GLU A 157 -3.71 -10.06 6.86
CA GLU A 157 -3.02 -10.14 5.58
C GLU A 157 -1.57 -9.67 5.76
N ASP A 158 -0.66 -10.61 5.57
CA ASP A 158 0.78 -10.45 5.71
C ASP A 158 1.41 -10.36 4.32
N PHE A 159 2.16 -9.30 4.05
CA PHE A 159 2.84 -9.09 2.77
C PHE A 159 4.31 -9.47 2.89
N PHE A 160 4.80 -10.22 1.92
CA PHE A 160 6.19 -10.69 1.87
C PHE A 160 6.86 -10.20 0.59
N PRO A 161 8.15 -9.83 0.64
CA PRO A 161 8.90 -9.50 -0.55
C PRO A 161 9.11 -10.74 -1.43
N ALA A 162 8.69 -10.66 -2.69
CA ALA A 162 8.78 -11.76 -3.64
C ALA A 162 10.22 -12.03 -4.12
N ASN A 163 11.12 -11.05 -4.00
CA ASN A 163 12.48 -11.12 -4.51
C ASN A 163 13.48 -10.32 -3.64
N GLN A 164 14.78 -10.56 -3.86
CA GLN A 164 15.84 -9.88 -3.12
C GLN A 164 15.88 -8.35 -3.35
N PRO A 165 15.74 -7.82 -4.59
CA PRO A 165 15.66 -6.38 -4.81
C PRO A 165 14.57 -5.70 -3.98
N THR A 166 13.39 -6.33 -3.83
CA THR A 166 12.32 -5.81 -2.99
C THR A 166 12.70 -5.78 -1.52
N ARG A 167 13.40 -6.80 -1.01
CA ARG A 167 13.93 -6.80 0.37
C ARG A 167 14.86 -5.62 0.60
N ASP A 168 15.79 -5.41 -0.33
CA ASP A 168 16.78 -4.34 -0.23
C ASP A 168 16.11 -2.96 -0.31
N ALA A 169 15.16 -2.78 -1.24
CA ALA A 169 14.36 -1.56 -1.36
C ALA A 169 13.51 -1.30 -0.08
N TRP A 170 12.92 -2.35 0.50
CA TRP A 170 12.16 -2.24 1.73
C TRP A 170 13.04 -1.82 2.91
N HIS A 171 14.24 -2.40 3.02
CA HIS A 171 15.22 -1.97 4.01
C HIS A 171 15.60 -0.49 3.83
N GLN A 172 15.79 -0.01 2.60
CA GLN A 172 16.06 1.40 2.34
C GLN A 172 14.90 2.30 2.81
N LEU A 173 13.65 1.92 2.55
CA LEU A 173 12.45 2.63 3.03
C LEU A 173 12.32 2.65 4.55
N THR A 174 12.82 1.63 5.24
CA THR A 174 12.80 1.58 6.72
C THR A 174 13.93 2.39 7.36
N THR A 175 15.06 2.52 6.68
CA THR A 175 16.27 3.18 7.20
C THR A 175 16.28 4.68 6.87
N ALA A 176 15.82 5.04 5.67
CA ALA A 176 15.50 6.41 5.33
C ALA A 176 14.19 6.76 6.02
N GLY A 177 14.26 7.37 7.21
CA GLY A 177 13.08 7.98 7.84
C GLY A 177 12.34 8.90 6.86
N PRO A 178 11.06 9.27 7.14
CA PRO A 178 10.23 10.01 6.18
C PRO A 178 11.02 11.18 5.61
N ARG A 179 11.37 11.10 4.32
CA ARG A 179 12.13 12.17 3.65
C ARG A 179 11.22 13.39 3.66
N SER A 180 11.42 14.25 4.66
CA SER A 180 10.76 15.53 4.70
C SER A 180 11.04 16.23 3.37
N ALA A 181 10.03 16.87 2.80
CA ALA A 181 10.09 17.56 1.52
C ALA A 181 11.11 18.74 1.46
N ARG A 182 12.10 18.80 2.36
CA ARG A 182 13.12 19.84 2.48
C ARG A 182 14.33 19.67 1.55
N GLU A 183 14.55 18.51 0.93
CA GLU A 183 15.73 18.31 0.08
C GLU A 183 15.51 18.56 -1.42
N ARG A 184 14.34 19.08 -1.82
CA ARG A 184 14.10 19.61 -3.19
C ARG A 184 14.40 21.11 -3.34
N SER A 185 15.19 21.69 -2.45
CA SER A 185 15.63 23.09 -2.53
C SER A 185 17.14 23.23 -2.32
N THR A 186 17.95 22.43 -3.02
CA THR A 186 19.40 22.67 -3.16
C THR A 186 19.85 22.36 -4.59
N ALA A 187 19.23 23.04 -5.54
CA ALA A 187 19.71 23.38 -6.88
C ALA A 187 18.61 24.34 -7.39
N GLU A 188 18.81 25.64 -7.56
CA GLU A 188 19.84 26.30 -8.34
C GLU A 188 20.08 27.71 -7.78
N GLY A 189 21.35 28.10 -7.66
CA GLY A 189 21.71 29.52 -7.64
C GLY A 189 22.13 29.95 -9.05
N PRO A 190 21.65 31.10 -9.54
CA PRO A 190 22.45 31.86 -10.50
C PRO A 190 22.42 33.35 -10.14
N TRP A 191 23.20 33.75 -9.14
CA TRP A 191 23.80 35.11 -9.13
C TRP A 191 25.01 35.16 -8.19
N SER A 192 26.20 34.91 -8.74
CA SER A 192 27.42 35.49 -8.21
C SER A 192 28.21 36.07 -9.37
N SER A 193 28.08 37.38 -9.57
CA SER A 193 28.98 38.21 -10.37
C SER A 193 28.74 39.69 -10.05
N LYS A 194 29.42 40.20 -9.03
CA LYS A 194 29.92 41.58 -9.07
C LYS A 194 31.40 41.56 -8.69
N GLN A 195 32.23 41.73 -9.70
CA GLN A 195 33.66 41.91 -9.54
C GLN A 195 33.97 43.31 -9.00
N ALA A 196 35.03 43.30 -8.19
CA ALA A 196 35.85 44.35 -7.61
C ALA A 196 36.11 45.61 -8.47
N THR A 197 36.21 46.75 -7.78
CA THR A 197 37.31 47.73 -7.93
C THR A 197 37.69 48.17 -6.50
N SER A 198 38.75 47.58 -5.91
CA SER A 198 40.10 48.14 -5.75
C SER A 198 40.15 49.59 -5.27
N SER A 199 40.46 49.80 -3.99
CA SER A 199 41.55 50.69 -3.53
C SER A 199 41.74 50.59 -2.02
N SER A 200 42.97 50.31 -1.61
CA SER A 200 43.60 50.50 -0.29
C SER A 200 45.09 50.75 -0.57
N PRO A 201 45.92 51.26 0.36
CA PRO A 201 45.66 51.73 1.73
C PRO A 201 46.34 53.08 2.06
N HIS A 202 46.05 53.68 3.23
CA HIS A 202 47.08 54.31 4.05
C HIS A 202 46.64 54.45 5.51
N PRO A 203 47.48 54.04 6.49
CA PRO A 203 47.30 54.36 7.90
C PRO A 203 48.23 55.52 8.32
N VAL A 204 47.78 56.38 9.23
CA VAL A 204 48.66 57.18 10.11
C VAL A 204 47.95 57.37 11.45
N ASP A 205 48.62 56.96 12.52
CA ASP A 205 48.32 57.29 13.92
C ASP A 205 48.66 58.77 14.20
N ASP A 206 47.76 59.48 14.89
CA ASP A 206 48.01 60.34 16.07
C ASP A 206 46.67 60.88 16.63
#